data_AF-A0A4Q2XYN8-F1
#
_entry.id   AF-A0A4Q2XYN8-F1
#
_cell.length_a   1.000
_cell.length_b   1.000
_cell.length_c   1.000
_cell.angle_alpha   90.00
_cell.angle_beta   90.00
_cell.angle_gamma   90.00
#
_symmetry.space_group_name_H-M   'P 1'
#
loop_
_entity.id
_entity.type
_entity.pdbx_description
1 polymer ?
#
loop_
_entity_poly.entity_id
_entity_poly.type
_entity_poly.pdbx_seq_one_letter_code
_entity_poly.pdbx_strand_id
1 'polypeptide(L)'
;MLRRAPQRSMRLPPPIVRLSTRRRSRPRGPILRAGVAVLKGFAWSLPAFLVLWAFGALWYDFPFIPGWIACAWMGGLVYLLFRLRKLESRLTAVGISVAVIWLWWRTLSPSNDRAWEPDVAVTGWAQPQPDGDTVVLHNVRHCHYRSGTDYTPVWEARTVKLSSITTIDLALCYRDSSSGAHPIVSFQFSDAPPVCFSIEPRLEKGEKYSAPGSFFRRYELVYVMADESDAIRARTHYQQDGQVYLYRLNITPEQAKSRFQEYTSTLNELHEEPRWHNALTTGWHTSLRTQRNGSS
;
A
#
# COMPACT_ATOMS: atom_id res chain seq x y z
N MET A 1 -48.02 95.56 -57.84
CA MET A 1 -48.66 94.35 -58.39
C MET A 1 -47.61 93.26 -58.50
N LEU A 2 -47.82 92.09 -57.89
CA LEU A 2 -47.61 90.74 -58.48
C LEU A 2 -47.58 89.64 -57.39
N ARG A 3 -48.72 88.94 -57.35
CA ARG A 3 -49.03 87.54 -56.98
C ARG A 3 -48.05 86.71 -56.13
N ARG A 4 -48.59 86.17 -55.02
CA ARG A 4 -48.16 84.91 -54.37
C ARG A 4 -48.73 83.68 -55.09
N ALA A 5 -47.93 82.61 -55.22
CA ALA A 5 -48.27 81.17 -55.07
C ALA A 5 -47.10 80.29 -55.62
N PRO A 6 -46.95 78.99 -55.25
CA PRO A 6 -47.27 78.29 -54.00
C PRO A 6 -46.04 77.52 -53.41
N GLN A 7 -46.08 77.20 -52.11
CA GLN A 7 -45.11 76.32 -51.44
C GLN A 7 -45.28 74.86 -51.91
N ARG A 8 -44.21 74.26 -52.45
CA ARG A 8 -44.07 72.80 -52.59
C ARG A 8 -43.38 72.26 -51.33
N SER A 9 -44.08 71.44 -50.56
CA SER A 9 -43.49 70.68 -49.45
C SER A 9 -42.57 69.58 -50.01
N MET A 10 -41.27 69.75 -49.87
CA MET A 10 -40.28 68.72 -50.16
C MET A 10 -40.27 67.74 -48.97
N ARG A 11 -40.88 66.56 -49.13
CA ARG A 11 -40.74 65.48 -48.14
C ARG A 11 -39.32 64.92 -48.22
N LEU A 12 -38.54 65.11 -47.16
CA LEU A 12 -37.27 64.43 -46.99
C LEU A 12 -37.50 62.91 -46.85
N PRO A 13 -36.68 62.05 -47.47
CA PRO A 13 -36.75 60.61 -47.21
C PRO A 13 -36.39 60.32 -45.74
N PRO A 14 -36.97 59.29 -45.11
CA PRO A 14 -36.62 58.93 -43.75
C PRO A 14 -35.14 58.53 -43.66
N PRO A 15 -34.48 58.75 -42.51
CA PRO A 15 -33.07 58.43 -42.36
C PRO A 15 -32.86 56.92 -42.50
N ILE A 16 -31.86 56.54 -43.29
CA ILE A 16 -31.36 55.17 -43.36
C ILE A 16 -30.80 54.83 -41.98
N VAL A 17 -31.55 54.03 -41.22
CA VAL A 17 -31.07 53.44 -39.97
C VAL A 17 -29.94 52.48 -40.32
N ARG A 18 -28.68 52.92 -40.12
CA ARG A 18 -27.54 52.02 -40.09
C ARG A 18 -27.72 51.08 -38.90
N LEU A 19 -28.13 49.84 -39.16
CA LEU A 19 -28.05 48.76 -38.19
C LEU A 19 -26.58 48.55 -37.84
N SER A 20 -26.12 49.13 -36.72
CA SER A 20 -24.86 48.73 -36.10
C SER A 20 -25.00 47.24 -35.75
N THR A 21 -24.28 46.37 -36.46
CA THR A 21 -24.11 44.98 -36.05
C THR A 21 -23.25 44.98 -34.79
N ARG A 22 -23.89 45.23 -33.65
CA ARG A 22 -23.31 45.06 -32.32
C ARG A 22 -23.00 43.57 -32.22
N ARG A 23 -21.75 43.20 -32.47
CA ARG A 23 -21.23 41.84 -32.36
C ARG A 23 -21.45 41.42 -30.90
N ARG A 24 -22.60 40.78 -30.61
CA ARG A 24 -22.90 40.23 -29.30
C ARG A 24 -21.83 39.19 -29.01
N SER A 25 -20.91 39.52 -28.10
CA SER A 25 -20.04 38.52 -27.48
C SER A 25 -20.96 37.46 -26.86
N ARG A 26 -21.02 36.27 -27.47
CA ARG A 26 -21.76 35.14 -26.90
C ARG A 26 -21.26 34.96 -25.45
N PRO A 27 -22.13 35.04 -24.43
CA PRO A 27 -21.70 34.73 -23.08
C PRO A 27 -21.18 33.30 -23.07
N ARG A 28 -19.93 33.09 -22.67
CA ARG A 28 -19.35 31.76 -22.45
C ARG A 28 -20.31 30.99 -21.54
N GLY A 29 -21.03 30.02 -22.10
CA GLY A 29 -22.18 29.38 -21.45
C GLY A 29 -21.83 28.71 -20.11
N PRO A 30 -22.83 28.47 -19.24
CA PRO A 30 -22.64 27.82 -17.94
C PRO A 30 -21.94 26.46 -18.05
N ILE A 31 -22.12 25.75 -19.15
CA ILE A 31 -21.47 24.46 -19.46
C ILE A 31 -19.95 24.61 -19.64
N LEU A 32 -19.48 25.68 -20.31
CA LEU A 32 -18.04 25.94 -20.47
C LEU A 32 -17.41 26.37 -19.13
N ARG A 33 -18.15 27.10 -18.29
CA ARG A 33 -17.71 27.49 -16.94
C ARG A 33 -17.64 26.28 -16.00
N ALA A 34 -18.62 25.38 -16.07
CA ALA A 34 -18.63 24.11 -15.35
C ALA A 34 -17.47 23.20 -15.78
N GLY A 35 -17.24 23.04 -17.10
CA GLY A 35 -16.10 22.26 -17.61
C GLY A 35 -14.73 22.80 -17.19
N VAL A 36 -14.55 24.12 -17.17
CA VAL A 36 -13.31 24.76 -16.67
C VAL A 36 -13.16 24.62 -15.16
N ALA A 37 -14.26 24.66 -14.39
CA ALA A 37 -14.22 24.44 -12.94
C ALA A 37 -13.86 22.98 -12.60
N VAL A 38 -14.39 22.02 -13.35
CA VAL A 38 -14.05 20.58 -13.22
C VAL A 38 -12.58 20.33 -13.58
N LEU A 39 -12.09 20.89 -14.68
CA LEU A 39 -10.68 20.81 -15.08
C LEU A 39 -9.75 21.47 -14.05
N LYS A 40 -10.15 22.60 -13.46
CA LYS A 40 -9.39 23.24 -12.37
C LYS A 40 -9.42 22.43 -11.08
N GLY A 41 -10.54 21.79 -10.75
CA GLY A 41 -10.63 20.87 -9.60
C GLY A 41 -9.72 19.66 -9.76
N PHE A 42 -9.65 19.10 -10.98
CA PHE A 42 -8.73 18.02 -11.31
C PHE A 42 -7.26 18.47 -11.33
N ALA A 43 -6.97 19.72 -11.69
CA ALA A 43 -5.61 20.25 -11.64
C ALA A 43 -5.04 20.36 -10.20
N TRP A 44 -5.90 20.46 -9.19
CA TRP A 44 -5.48 20.54 -7.78
C TRP A 44 -5.45 19.19 -7.06
N SER A 45 -6.08 18.14 -7.62
CA SER A 45 -6.12 16.83 -6.98
C SER A 45 -4.74 16.18 -6.90
N LEU A 46 -3.93 16.30 -7.96
CA LEU A 46 -2.59 15.72 -7.99
C LEU A 46 -1.63 16.39 -6.99
N PRO A 47 -1.47 17.74 -6.95
CA PRO A 47 -0.66 18.38 -5.92
C PRO A 47 -1.15 18.09 -4.50
N ALA A 48 -2.47 18.07 -4.27
CA ALA A 48 -3.03 17.74 -2.96
C ALA A 48 -2.70 16.30 -2.54
N PHE A 49 -2.81 15.35 -3.47
CA PHE A 49 -2.42 13.95 -3.25
C PHE A 49 -0.93 13.81 -2.94
N LEU A 50 -0.06 14.51 -3.69
CA LEU A 50 1.38 14.48 -3.46
C LEU A 50 1.76 15.10 -2.10
N VAL A 51 1.10 16.18 -1.70
CA VAL A 51 1.28 16.78 -0.37
C VAL A 51 0.81 15.84 0.73
N LEU A 52 -0.33 15.17 0.55
CA LEU A 52 -0.83 14.17 1.49
C LEU A 52 0.12 12.98 1.61
N TRP A 53 0.64 12.49 0.48
CA TRP A 53 1.65 11.43 0.46
C TRP A 53 2.93 11.86 1.18
N ALA A 54 3.45 13.07 0.90
CA ALA A 54 4.66 13.58 1.52
C ALA A 54 4.49 13.80 3.02
N PHE A 55 3.31 14.26 3.46
CA PHE A 55 2.95 14.32 4.88
C PHE A 55 2.98 12.93 5.52
N GLY A 56 2.37 11.93 4.87
CA GLY A 56 2.36 10.55 5.35
C GLY A 56 3.77 9.95 5.45
N ALA A 57 4.62 10.18 4.44
CA ALA A 57 6.02 9.72 4.45
C ALA A 57 6.80 10.28 5.66
N LEU A 58 6.61 11.57 5.97
CA LEU A 58 7.20 12.18 7.17
C LEU A 58 6.55 11.70 8.47
N TRP A 59 5.25 11.41 8.46
CA TRP A 59 4.53 10.98 9.64
C TRP A 59 4.90 9.56 10.06
N TYR A 60 5.03 8.65 9.10
CA TYR A 60 5.26 7.22 9.35
C TYR A 60 6.75 6.84 9.30
N ASP A 61 7.54 7.35 8.35
CA ASP A 61 8.89 6.80 8.09
C ASP A 61 10.02 7.67 8.68
N PHE A 62 9.69 8.78 9.34
CA PHE A 62 10.72 9.65 9.91
C PHE A 62 11.29 9.06 11.23
N PRO A 63 12.62 8.91 11.36
CA PRO A 63 13.22 8.03 12.37
C PRO A 63 13.30 8.61 13.79
N PHE A 64 13.42 9.93 13.93
CA PHE A 64 13.83 10.51 15.23
C PHE A 64 12.67 10.96 16.12
N ILE A 65 11.59 11.49 15.54
CA ILE A 65 10.49 12.02 16.34
C ILE A 65 9.16 11.94 15.58
N PRO A 66 8.15 11.24 16.11
CA PRO A 66 6.92 10.99 15.40
C PRO A 66 6.06 12.26 15.25
N GLY A 67 5.63 12.53 14.03
CA GLY A 67 4.52 13.42 13.69
C GLY A 67 4.77 14.94 13.69
N TRP A 68 5.59 15.50 14.60
CA TRP A 68 5.77 16.96 14.64
C TRP A 68 6.48 17.50 13.39
N ILE A 69 7.40 16.74 12.79
CA ILE A 69 8.11 17.16 11.57
C ILE A 69 7.15 17.25 10.41
N ALA A 70 6.24 16.28 10.28
CA ALA A 70 5.17 16.33 9.29
C ALA A 70 4.27 17.56 9.50
N CYS A 71 3.89 17.84 10.76
CA CYS A 71 3.10 19.03 11.10
C CYS A 71 3.85 20.36 10.84
N ALA A 72 5.13 20.44 11.21
CA ALA A 72 5.97 21.62 10.99
C ALA A 72 6.20 21.87 9.50
N TRP A 73 6.47 20.80 8.73
CA TRP A 73 6.56 20.86 7.28
C TRP A 73 5.25 21.34 6.66
N MET A 74 4.11 20.77 7.08
CA MET A 74 2.78 21.19 6.60
C MET A 74 2.50 22.66 6.93
N GLY A 75 2.76 23.09 8.17
CA GLY A 75 2.59 24.48 8.59
C GLY A 75 3.47 25.45 7.80
N GLY A 76 4.73 25.10 7.58
CA GLY A 76 5.67 25.86 6.75
C GLY A 76 5.22 25.95 5.29
N LEU A 77 4.72 24.85 4.72
CA LEU A 77 4.18 24.81 3.38
C LEU A 77 2.93 25.71 3.24
N VAL A 78 1.99 25.62 4.18
CA VAL A 78 0.79 26.48 4.21
C VAL A 78 1.17 27.96 4.33
N TYR A 79 2.11 28.29 5.22
CA TYR A 79 2.62 29.66 5.36
C TYR A 79 3.24 30.17 4.04
N LEU A 80 4.08 29.36 3.40
CA LEU A 80 4.70 29.71 2.12
C LEU A 80 3.66 29.93 1.02
N LEU A 81 2.65 29.06 0.94
CA LEU A 81 1.54 29.19 0.00
C LEU A 81 0.70 30.46 0.21
N PHE A 82 0.53 30.90 1.46
CA PHE A 82 -0.14 32.16 1.79
C PHE A 82 0.70 33.38 1.37
N ARG A 83 2.02 33.33 1.54
CA ARG A 83 2.94 34.42 1.17
C ARG A 83 3.10 34.58 -0.34
N LEU A 84 3.10 33.47 -1.08
CA LEU A 84 3.24 33.48 -2.54
C LEU A 84 1.93 33.91 -3.22
N ARG A 85 2.01 34.94 -4.06
CA ARG A 85 0.83 35.50 -4.79
C ARG A 85 0.58 34.84 -6.15
N LYS A 86 1.64 34.41 -6.84
CA LYS A 86 1.57 33.79 -8.18
C LYS A 86 1.32 32.28 -8.06
N LEU A 87 0.42 31.75 -8.88
CA LEU A 87 0.09 30.32 -8.92
C LEU A 87 1.32 29.48 -9.26
N GLU A 88 2.12 29.89 -10.24
CA GLU A 88 3.35 29.19 -10.64
C GLU A 88 4.32 29.06 -9.47
N SER A 89 4.57 30.13 -8.73
CA SER A 89 5.44 30.09 -7.54
C SER A 89 4.92 29.14 -6.47
N ARG A 90 3.60 29.06 -6.27
CA ARG A 90 2.99 28.09 -5.34
C ARG A 90 3.21 26.65 -5.78
N LEU A 91 2.99 26.35 -7.06
CA LEU A 91 3.20 25.02 -7.63
C LEU A 91 4.68 24.62 -7.59
N THR A 92 5.59 25.54 -7.90
CA THR A 92 7.04 25.32 -7.78
C THR A 92 7.43 25.04 -6.32
N ALA A 93 6.92 25.81 -5.36
CA ALA A 93 7.20 25.59 -3.94
C ALA A 93 6.73 24.21 -3.47
N VAL A 94 5.49 23.82 -3.82
CA VAL A 94 4.96 22.47 -3.53
C VAL A 94 5.83 21.41 -4.19
N GLY A 95 6.12 21.55 -5.49
CA GLY A 95 6.92 20.60 -6.25
C GLY A 95 8.31 20.38 -5.66
N ILE A 96 9.02 21.45 -5.31
CA ILE A 96 10.34 21.37 -4.66
C ILE A 96 10.21 20.69 -3.29
N SER A 97 9.24 21.10 -2.46
CA SER A 97 9.09 20.54 -1.12
C SER A 97 8.80 19.04 -1.14
N VAL A 98 7.93 18.59 -2.06
CA VAL A 98 7.61 17.17 -2.26
C VAL A 98 8.81 16.43 -2.83
N ALA A 99 9.54 17.03 -3.79
CA ALA A 99 10.73 16.41 -4.37
C ALA A 99 11.83 16.15 -3.32
N VAL A 100 12.04 17.09 -2.38
CA VAL A 100 12.98 16.90 -1.27
C VAL A 100 12.58 15.71 -0.40
N ILE A 101 11.29 15.63 -0.02
CA ILE A 101 10.78 14.49 0.78
C ILE A 101 10.90 13.19 -0.01
N TRP A 102 10.58 13.21 -1.30
CA TRP A 102 10.70 12.04 -2.16
C TRP A 102 12.15 11.54 -2.29
N LEU A 103 13.11 12.46 -2.45
CA LEU A 103 14.54 12.14 -2.52
C LEU A 103 15.03 11.55 -1.20
N TRP A 104 14.63 12.11 -0.06
CA TRP A 104 14.93 11.52 1.26
C TRP A 104 14.28 10.15 1.42
N TRP A 105 13.00 10.02 1.08
CA TRP A 105 12.27 8.76 1.22
C TRP A 105 12.90 7.62 0.41
N ARG A 106 13.52 7.95 -0.73
CA ARG A 106 14.29 7.01 -1.57
C ARG A 106 15.55 6.47 -0.88
N THR A 107 16.13 7.19 0.08
CA THR A 107 17.34 6.74 0.80
C THR A 107 17.03 5.76 1.94
N LEU A 108 15.75 5.53 2.26
CA LEU A 108 15.35 4.56 3.27
C LEU A 108 15.56 3.13 2.73
N SER A 109 16.42 2.36 3.39
CA SER A 109 16.71 0.98 3.04
C SER A 109 16.10 0.01 4.06
N PRO A 110 15.46 -1.08 3.60
CA PRO A 110 15.01 -2.13 4.51
C PRO A 110 16.23 -2.83 5.11
N SER A 111 16.06 -3.49 6.25
CA SER A 111 17.15 -4.21 6.92
C SER A 111 16.62 -5.49 7.55
N ASN A 112 17.47 -6.51 7.71
CA ASN A 112 17.20 -7.67 8.57
C ASN A 112 17.76 -7.48 9.99
N ASP A 113 18.52 -6.42 10.24
CA ASP A 113 19.28 -6.17 11.46
C ASP A 113 18.69 -4.98 12.24
N ARG A 114 17.45 -5.13 12.70
CA ARG A 114 16.82 -4.17 13.61
C ARG A 114 16.35 -4.85 14.89
N ALA A 115 15.95 -4.05 15.85
CA ALA A 115 15.39 -4.53 17.10
C ALA A 115 13.95 -5.00 16.86
N TRP A 116 13.76 -6.18 16.25
CA TRP A 116 12.44 -6.74 15.94
C TRP A 116 11.64 -7.20 17.16
N GLU A 117 10.32 -7.21 17.03
CA GLU A 117 9.44 -7.91 17.96
C GLU A 117 9.80 -9.41 18.04
N PRO A 118 9.64 -10.07 19.21
CA PRO A 118 10.15 -11.43 19.44
C PRO A 118 9.64 -12.48 18.46
N ASP A 119 8.37 -12.42 18.07
CA ASP A 119 7.71 -13.37 17.16
C ASP A 119 8.21 -13.29 15.72
N VAL A 120 8.84 -12.19 15.33
CA VAL A 120 9.42 -11.96 14.00
C VAL A 120 10.92 -11.62 14.05
N ALA A 121 11.56 -11.96 15.17
CA ALA A 121 12.95 -11.61 15.41
C ALA A 121 13.94 -12.35 14.51
N VAL A 122 13.61 -13.59 14.14
CA VAL A 122 14.47 -14.43 13.31
C VAL A 122 13.79 -14.69 11.97
N THR A 123 14.55 -14.54 10.89
CA THR A 123 14.12 -14.91 9.54
C THR A 123 14.40 -16.39 9.30
N GLY A 124 13.39 -17.11 8.81
CA GLY A 124 13.56 -18.47 8.31
C GLY A 124 14.28 -18.51 6.97
N TRP A 125 14.88 -19.66 6.67
CA TRP A 125 15.43 -19.96 5.35
C TRP A 125 15.38 -21.48 5.11
N ALA A 126 15.47 -21.88 3.85
CA ALA A 126 15.36 -23.26 3.40
C ALA A 126 16.63 -23.68 2.64
N GLN A 127 17.15 -24.85 2.98
CA GLN A 127 18.34 -25.43 2.40
C GLN A 127 18.00 -26.72 1.64
N PRO A 128 17.83 -26.66 0.31
CA PRO A 128 17.69 -27.84 -0.51
C PRO A 128 18.91 -28.76 -0.38
N GLN A 129 18.68 -30.06 -0.26
CA GLN A 129 19.75 -31.06 -0.22
C GLN A 129 20.10 -31.55 -1.64
N PRO A 130 21.30 -32.12 -1.84
CA PRO A 130 21.73 -32.61 -3.16
C PRO A 130 20.87 -33.74 -3.76
N ASP A 131 20.05 -34.41 -2.95
CA ASP A 131 19.14 -35.46 -3.40
C ASP A 131 17.92 -34.93 -4.21
N GLY A 132 17.69 -33.62 -4.19
CA GLY A 132 16.59 -32.96 -4.89
C GLY A 132 15.19 -33.18 -4.28
N ASP A 133 15.10 -33.89 -3.17
CA ASP A 133 13.82 -34.20 -2.51
C ASP A 133 13.79 -33.74 -1.05
N THR A 134 14.93 -33.68 -0.37
CA THR A 134 15.00 -33.25 1.02
C THR A 134 15.29 -31.76 1.12
N VAL A 135 14.58 -31.07 2.01
CA VAL A 135 14.83 -29.66 2.34
C VAL A 135 14.96 -29.51 3.85
N VAL A 136 16.05 -28.87 4.29
CA VAL A 136 16.22 -28.48 5.70
C VAL A 136 15.72 -27.06 5.86
N LEU A 137 14.66 -26.90 6.63
CA LEU A 137 14.05 -25.64 6.99
C LEU A 137 14.67 -25.16 8.29
N HIS A 138 15.27 -23.98 8.27
CA HIS A 138 15.90 -23.36 9.43
C HIS A 138 15.01 -22.27 9.99
N ASN A 139 15.02 -22.16 11.32
CA ASN A 139 14.22 -21.20 12.08
C ASN A 139 12.71 -21.32 11.80
N VAL A 140 12.19 -22.54 11.83
CA VAL A 140 10.74 -22.76 11.90
C VAL A 140 10.28 -22.31 13.30
N ARG A 141 9.33 -21.38 13.35
CA ARG A 141 8.83 -20.82 14.60
C ARG A 141 7.88 -21.79 15.30
N HIS A 142 8.08 -21.94 16.60
CA HIS A 142 7.15 -22.60 17.49
C HIS A 142 7.05 -21.81 18.80
N CYS A 143 6.04 -20.95 18.91
CA CYS A 143 5.81 -20.16 20.11
C CYS A 143 5.14 -20.94 21.25
N HIS A 144 5.67 -20.82 22.46
CA HIS A 144 5.01 -21.27 23.68
C HIS A 144 4.18 -20.13 24.29
N TYR A 145 2.86 -20.19 24.11
CA TYR A 145 1.94 -19.17 24.58
C TYR A 145 1.45 -19.42 26.01
N ARG A 146 1.50 -18.37 26.83
CA ARG A 146 0.82 -18.26 28.14
C ARG A 146 -0.42 -17.38 28.04
N SER A 147 -0.38 -16.36 27.19
CA SER A 147 -1.53 -15.53 26.78
C SER A 147 -1.32 -14.95 25.37
N GLY A 148 -2.28 -14.18 24.85
CA GLY A 148 -2.16 -13.54 23.52
C GLY A 148 -1.03 -12.51 23.40
N THR A 149 -0.49 -12.03 24.52
CA THR A 149 0.63 -11.07 24.56
C THR A 149 1.81 -11.56 25.39
N ASP A 150 1.75 -12.77 25.93
CA ASP A 150 2.83 -13.38 26.71
C ASP A 150 3.15 -14.75 26.13
N TYR A 151 4.26 -14.82 25.41
CA TYR A 151 4.73 -16.02 24.74
C TYR A 151 6.25 -16.01 24.62
N THR A 152 6.82 -17.18 24.36
CA THR A 152 8.26 -17.33 24.12
C THR A 152 8.47 -18.01 22.76
N PRO A 153 9.06 -17.33 21.77
CA PRO A 153 9.35 -17.95 20.49
C PRO A 153 10.51 -18.93 20.62
N VAL A 154 10.34 -20.12 20.06
CA VAL A 154 11.40 -21.11 19.85
C VAL A 154 11.59 -21.28 18.34
N TRP A 155 12.83 -21.38 17.90
CA TRP A 155 13.20 -21.50 16.49
C TRP A 155 13.91 -22.83 16.29
N GLU A 156 13.35 -23.71 15.48
CA GLU A 156 13.87 -25.05 15.28
C GLU A 156 14.23 -25.32 13.81
N ALA A 157 15.08 -26.31 13.60
CA ALA A 157 15.35 -26.85 12.29
C ALA A 157 14.42 -28.05 12.02
N ARG A 158 13.78 -28.08 10.85
CA ARG A 158 12.96 -29.21 10.40
C ARG A 158 13.50 -29.76 9.10
N THR A 159 13.52 -31.06 8.95
CA THR A 159 13.83 -31.71 7.66
C THR A 159 12.54 -32.26 7.08
N VAL A 160 12.22 -31.89 5.85
CA VAL A 160 11.01 -32.34 5.14
C VAL A 160 11.37 -32.91 3.77
N LYS A 161 10.55 -33.84 3.28
CA LYS A 161 10.66 -34.38 1.92
C LYS A 161 9.60 -33.78 1.02
N LEU A 162 10.01 -33.25 -0.12
CA LEU A 162 9.11 -32.67 -1.10
C LEU A 162 8.15 -33.71 -1.68
N SER A 163 8.59 -34.96 -1.84
CA SER A 163 7.75 -36.10 -2.28
C SER A 163 6.66 -36.49 -1.29
N SER A 164 6.79 -36.09 -0.02
CA SER A 164 5.78 -36.36 1.02
C SER A 164 4.71 -35.26 1.10
N ILE A 165 4.84 -34.15 0.36
CA ILE A 165 3.82 -33.10 0.31
C ILE A 165 2.56 -33.68 -0.31
N THR A 166 1.45 -33.59 0.42
CA THR A 166 0.15 -34.15 0.00
C THR A 166 -0.80 -33.09 -0.53
N THR A 167 -0.90 -31.95 0.16
CA THR A 167 -1.81 -30.85 -0.18
C THR A 167 -1.43 -29.57 0.56
N ILE A 168 -2.23 -28.53 0.38
CA ILE A 168 -2.16 -27.26 1.09
C ILE A 168 -3.50 -26.98 1.76
N ASP A 169 -3.44 -26.54 3.01
CA ASP A 169 -4.58 -25.96 3.71
C ASP A 169 -4.42 -24.45 3.77
N LEU A 170 -5.51 -23.72 3.51
CA LEU A 170 -5.57 -22.27 3.65
C LEU A 170 -6.39 -21.94 4.89
N ALA A 171 -5.76 -21.37 5.90
CA ALA A 171 -6.43 -20.82 7.07
C ALA A 171 -6.67 -19.31 6.86
N LEU A 172 -7.93 -18.88 6.91
CA LEU A 172 -8.31 -17.47 6.93
C LEU A 172 -8.60 -17.06 8.36
N CYS A 173 -7.74 -16.21 8.91
CA CYS A 173 -7.81 -15.82 10.30
C CYS A 173 -8.30 -14.38 10.45
N TYR A 174 -9.36 -14.19 11.23
CA TYR A 174 -9.95 -12.90 11.54
C TYR A 174 -9.67 -12.57 13.00
N ARG A 175 -9.22 -11.35 13.29
CA ARG A 175 -9.06 -10.89 14.68
C ARG A 175 -10.42 -10.60 15.33
N ASP A 176 -11.32 -10.06 14.52
CA ASP A 176 -12.70 -9.74 14.83
C ASP A 176 -13.54 -9.82 13.55
N SER A 177 -14.87 -9.85 13.66
CA SER A 177 -15.79 -10.01 12.53
C SER A 177 -15.76 -8.87 11.50
N SER A 178 -15.14 -7.72 11.83
CA SER A 178 -14.99 -6.56 10.96
C SER A 178 -13.59 -6.45 10.34
N SER A 179 -12.63 -7.26 10.80
CA SER A 179 -11.25 -7.24 10.35
C SER A 179 -11.05 -7.92 8.98
N GLY A 180 -10.04 -7.47 8.22
CA GLY A 180 -9.60 -8.20 7.04
C GLY A 180 -9.00 -9.56 7.43
N ALA A 181 -9.22 -10.58 6.60
CA ALA A 181 -8.67 -11.91 6.82
C ALA A 181 -7.15 -11.91 6.67
N HIS A 182 -6.46 -12.50 7.64
CA HIS A 182 -5.03 -12.81 7.56
C HIS A 182 -4.85 -14.26 7.08
N PRO A 183 -4.43 -14.49 5.83
CA PRO A 183 -4.27 -15.82 5.28
C PRO A 183 -2.98 -16.47 5.78
N ILE A 184 -3.07 -17.75 6.12
CA ILE A 184 -1.94 -18.61 6.44
C ILE A 184 -2.03 -19.84 5.55
N VAL A 185 -0.90 -20.20 4.94
CA VAL A 185 -0.80 -21.37 4.06
C VAL A 185 -0.08 -22.47 4.81
N SER A 186 -0.72 -23.62 4.99
CA SER A 186 -0.17 -24.78 5.68
C SER A 186 0.10 -25.91 4.69
N PHE A 187 1.36 -26.26 4.49
CA PHE A 187 1.76 -27.39 3.65
C PHE A 187 1.70 -28.68 4.46
N GLN A 188 0.99 -29.65 3.91
CA GLN A 188 0.67 -30.90 4.59
C GLN A 188 1.60 -32.00 4.07
N PHE A 189 2.24 -32.74 4.98
CA PHE A 189 3.17 -33.81 4.66
C PHE A 189 2.62 -35.15 5.16
N SER A 190 2.93 -36.24 4.44
CA SER A 190 2.49 -37.59 4.83
C SER A 190 3.37 -38.22 5.92
N ASP A 191 4.63 -37.79 6.05
CA ASP A 191 5.61 -38.33 7.00
C ASP A 191 6.18 -37.28 7.98
N ALA A 192 5.63 -36.06 8.00
CA ALA A 192 6.07 -34.98 8.88
C ALA A 192 4.90 -34.08 9.32
N PRO A 193 5.03 -33.33 10.44
CA PRO A 193 4.07 -32.30 10.80
C PRO A 193 3.94 -31.21 9.72
N PRO A 194 2.78 -30.53 9.61
CA PRO A 194 2.59 -29.45 8.66
C PRO A 194 3.55 -28.27 8.88
N VAL A 195 3.86 -27.55 7.81
CA VAL A 195 4.65 -26.32 7.85
C VAL A 195 3.80 -25.17 7.34
N CYS A 196 3.58 -24.19 8.20
CA CYS A 196 2.82 -22.97 7.90
C CYS A 196 3.73 -21.85 7.41
N PHE A 197 3.22 -21.07 6.47
CA PHE A 197 3.78 -19.80 6.04
C PHE A 197 2.77 -18.69 6.27
N SER A 198 3.23 -17.64 6.95
CA SER A 198 2.49 -16.41 7.18
C SER A 198 3.29 -15.24 6.61
N ILE A 199 2.65 -14.42 5.78
CA ILE A 199 3.27 -13.24 5.16
C ILE A 199 2.87 -12.03 5.99
N GLU A 200 3.83 -11.46 6.71
CA GLU A 200 3.56 -10.49 7.76
C GLU A 200 4.38 -9.20 7.54
N PRO A 201 3.84 -8.03 7.95
CA PRO A 201 4.68 -6.88 8.24
C PRO A 201 5.57 -7.22 9.45
N ARG A 202 6.87 -6.98 9.32
CA ARG A 202 7.87 -7.17 10.37
C ARG A 202 7.95 -5.90 11.20
N LEU A 203 7.61 -5.99 12.47
CA LEU A 203 7.57 -4.84 13.38
C LEU A 203 8.85 -4.79 14.23
N GLU A 204 9.38 -3.59 14.41
CA GLU A 204 10.40 -3.28 15.42
C GLU A 204 9.77 -3.17 16.82
N LYS A 205 10.59 -3.32 17.86
CA LYS A 205 10.18 -3.27 19.25
C LYS A 205 9.52 -1.94 19.57
N GLY A 206 8.30 -2.03 20.10
CA GLY A 206 7.50 -0.86 20.46
C GLY A 206 6.77 -0.21 19.29
N GLU A 207 6.92 -0.73 18.07
CA GLU A 207 6.06 -0.35 16.96
C GLU A 207 4.65 -0.89 17.12
N LYS A 208 3.69 -0.14 16.61
CA LYS A 208 2.30 -0.58 16.51
C LYS A 208 1.92 -0.66 15.06
N TYR A 209 1.25 -1.74 14.68
CA TYR A 209 0.71 -1.87 13.34
C TYR A 209 -0.33 -0.78 13.07
N SER A 210 -0.26 -0.19 11.88
CA SER A 210 -1.27 0.71 11.36
C SER A 210 -1.51 0.44 9.87
N ALA A 211 -2.78 0.38 9.47
CA ALA A 211 -3.14 0.20 8.06
C ALA A 211 -2.59 1.32 7.17
N PRO A 212 -2.65 2.62 7.55
CA PRO A 212 -2.04 3.68 6.75
C PRO A 212 -0.51 3.59 6.67
N GLY A 213 0.18 3.22 7.76
CA GLY A 213 1.64 3.04 7.77
C GLY A 213 2.10 1.93 6.81
N SER A 214 1.24 0.93 6.56
CA SER A 214 1.51 -0.14 5.60
C SER A 214 1.56 0.33 4.14
N PHE A 215 1.18 1.57 3.81
CA PHE A 215 1.39 2.13 2.46
C PHE A 215 2.76 2.79 2.28
N PHE A 216 3.52 2.92 3.36
CA PHE A 216 4.82 3.59 3.45
C PHE A 216 5.96 2.60 3.72
N ARG A 217 7.18 3.08 3.96
CA ARG A 217 8.36 2.26 4.29
C ARG A 217 8.50 2.10 5.80
N ARG A 218 7.38 1.78 6.45
CA ARG A 218 7.33 1.66 7.91
C ARG A 218 7.72 0.26 8.38
N TYR A 219 7.28 -0.76 7.65
CA TYR A 219 7.46 -2.15 8.02
C TYR A 219 8.21 -2.89 6.93
N GLU A 220 9.07 -3.82 7.32
CA GLU A 220 9.67 -4.80 6.42
C GLU A 220 8.71 -5.95 6.15
N LEU A 221 8.96 -6.70 5.08
CA LEU A 221 8.23 -7.91 4.77
C LEU A 221 8.94 -9.11 5.39
N VAL A 222 8.21 -9.96 6.11
CA VAL A 222 8.73 -11.23 6.61
C VAL A 222 7.82 -12.38 6.21
N TYR A 223 8.42 -13.49 5.80
CA TYR A 223 7.75 -14.77 5.65
C TYR A 223 8.04 -15.57 6.92
N VAL A 224 7.06 -15.64 7.81
CA VAL A 224 7.16 -16.44 9.02
C VAL A 224 6.83 -17.88 8.64
N MET A 225 7.86 -18.72 8.67
CA MET A 225 7.69 -20.17 8.61
C MET A 225 7.48 -20.68 10.04
N ALA A 226 6.38 -21.38 10.29
CA ALA A 226 5.97 -21.77 11.64
C ALA A 226 5.34 -23.17 11.67
N ASP A 227 5.32 -23.74 12.87
CA ASP A 227 4.44 -24.87 13.15
C ASP A 227 2.97 -24.48 13.03
N GLU A 228 2.13 -25.38 12.53
CA GLU A 228 0.69 -25.11 12.40
C GLU A 228 0.02 -24.87 13.75
N SER A 229 0.44 -25.58 14.80
CA SER A 229 -0.08 -25.36 16.15
C SER A 229 0.40 -24.04 16.74
N ASP A 230 1.51 -23.45 16.29
CA ASP A 230 1.83 -22.05 16.64
C ASP A 230 0.91 -21.11 15.87
N ALA A 231 0.97 -21.18 14.53
CA ALA A 231 0.32 -20.23 13.64
C ALA A 231 -1.21 -20.15 13.83
N ILE A 232 -1.88 -21.29 13.99
CA ILE A 232 -3.34 -21.37 14.10
C ILE A 232 -3.80 -21.24 15.56
N ARG A 233 -3.11 -21.87 16.53
CA ARG A 233 -3.56 -21.85 17.94
C ARG A 233 -3.51 -20.45 18.54
N ALA A 234 -2.51 -19.65 18.16
CA ALA A 234 -2.41 -18.24 18.54
C ALA A 234 -3.73 -17.48 18.28
N ARG A 235 -4.40 -17.81 17.17
CA ARG A 235 -5.56 -17.10 16.65
C ARG A 235 -6.91 -17.69 17.07
N THR A 236 -6.90 -18.90 17.64
CA THR A 236 -8.12 -19.60 18.09
C THR A 236 -8.24 -19.66 19.61
N HIS A 237 -7.13 -19.73 20.34
CA HIS A 237 -7.15 -19.96 21.80
C HIS A 237 -6.69 -18.75 22.62
N TYR A 238 -5.81 -17.92 22.04
CA TYR A 238 -5.21 -16.78 22.75
C TYR A 238 -5.74 -15.43 22.24
N GLN A 239 -6.61 -15.45 21.23
CA GLN A 239 -7.28 -14.30 20.65
C GLN A 239 -8.80 -14.47 20.86
N GLN A 240 -9.38 -13.70 21.78
CA GLN A 240 -10.75 -13.94 22.28
C GLN A 240 -11.83 -13.87 21.20
N ASP A 241 -11.74 -12.89 20.29
CA ASP A 241 -12.72 -12.70 19.21
C ASP A 241 -12.25 -13.32 17.87
N GLY A 242 -11.17 -14.11 17.92
CA GLY A 242 -10.53 -14.69 16.77
C GLY A 242 -11.39 -15.77 16.10
N GLN A 243 -11.56 -15.68 14.79
CA GLN A 243 -12.22 -16.72 13.99
C GLN A 243 -11.25 -17.25 12.96
N VAL A 244 -11.16 -18.58 12.83
CA VAL A 244 -10.33 -19.23 11.82
C VAL A 244 -11.18 -20.16 10.97
N TYR A 245 -11.15 -19.93 9.66
CA TYR A 245 -11.79 -20.79 8.68
C TYR A 245 -10.70 -21.56 7.92
N LEU A 246 -10.72 -22.88 8.02
CA LEU A 246 -9.75 -23.75 7.36
C LEU A 246 -10.34 -24.31 6.07
N TYR A 247 -9.62 -24.14 4.97
CA TYR A 247 -9.99 -24.62 3.65
C TYR A 247 -8.94 -25.60 3.13
N ARG A 248 -9.32 -26.86 2.98
CA ARG A 248 -8.53 -27.86 2.25
C ARG A 248 -8.54 -27.51 0.77
N LEU A 249 -7.37 -27.18 0.20
CA LEU A 249 -7.33 -26.85 -1.22
C LEU A 249 -7.43 -28.11 -2.07
N ASN A 250 -8.22 -28.04 -3.14
CA ASN A 250 -8.30 -29.11 -4.14
C ASN A 250 -7.17 -28.93 -5.17
N ILE A 251 -5.97 -29.34 -4.80
CA ILE A 251 -4.75 -29.26 -5.61
C ILE A 251 -4.04 -30.61 -5.64
N THR A 252 -3.25 -30.86 -6.68
CA THR A 252 -2.43 -32.08 -6.74
C THR A 252 -1.18 -31.94 -5.86
N PRO A 253 -0.59 -33.06 -5.39
CA PRO A 253 0.70 -33.06 -4.69
C PRO A 253 1.81 -32.30 -5.45
N GLU A 254 1.85 -32.42 -6.77
CA GLU A 254 2.84 -31.74 -7.61
C GLU A 254 2.65 -30.22 -7.61
N GLN A 255 1.40 -29.75 -7.63
CA GLN A 255 1.08 -28.34 -7.50
C GLN A 255 1.44 -27.82 -6.10
N ALA A 256 1.16 -28.60 -5.06
CA ALA A 256 1.53 -28.26 -3.69
C ALA A 256 3.06 -28.16 -3.52
N LYS A 257 3.81 -29.12 -4.07
CA LYS A 257 5.28 -29.10 -4.10
C LYS A 257 5.82 -27.87 -4.81
N SER A 258 5.27 -27.53 -5.98
CA SER A 258 5.66 -26.33 -6.72
C SER A 258 5.43 -25.06 -5.91
N ARG A 259 4.29 -24.93 -5.22
CA ARG A 259 4.04 -23.79 -4.33
C ARG A 259 4.98 -23.74 -3.14
N PHE A 260 5.30 -24.89 -2.54
CA PHE A 260 6.25 -24.93 -1.43
C PHE A 260 7.63 -24.39 -1.85
N GLN A 261 8.07 -24.75 -3.07
CA GLN A 261 9.31 -24.25 -3.65
C GLN A 261 9.27 -22.73 -3.92
N GLU A 262 8.15 -22.18 -4.40
CA GLU A 262 7.97 -20.73 -4.57
C GLU A 262 8.08 -19.98 -3.21
N TYR A 263 7.41 -20.50 -2.18
CA TYR A 263 7.45 -19.93 -0.83
C TYR A 263 8.86 -19.96 -0.24
N THR A 264 9.56 -21.09 -0.35
CA THR A 264 10.92 -21.24 0.17
C THR A 264 11.96 -20.44 -0.62
N SER A 265 11.77 -20.27 -1.93
CA SER A 265 12.59 -19.34 -2.74
C SER A 265 12.43 -17.91 -2.26
N THR A 266 11.18 -17.44 -2.11
CA THR A 266 10.89 -16.08 -1.64
C THR A 266 11.38 -15.86 -0.21
N LEU A 267 11.26 -16.87 0.65
CA LEU A 267 11.79 -16.87 2.01
C LEU A 267 13.31 -16.65 2.00
N ASN A 268 14.04 -17.39 1.17
CA ASN A 268 15.49 -17.25 1.04
C ASN A 268 15.90 -15.88 0.48
N GLU A 269 15.19 -15.37 -0.53
CA GLU A 269 15.41 -14.02 -1.04
C GLU A 269 15.26 -12.97 0.05
N LEU A 270 14.24 -13.07 0.90
CA LEU A 270 14.02 -12.14 2.01
C LEU A 270 15.04 -12.30 3.15
N HIS A 271 15.57 -13.51 3.33
CA HIS A 271 16.64 -13.77 4.30
C HIS A 271 17.92 -13.04 3.94
N GLU A 272 18.28 -13.02 2.65
CA GLU A 272 19.48 -12.34 2.13
C GLU A 272 19.23 -10.84 1.88
N GLU A 273 18.13 -10.52 1.19
CA GLU A 273 17.78 -9.17 0.76
C GLU A 273 16.42 -8.74 1.34
N PRO A 274 16.41 -7.94 2.43
CA PRO A 274 15.18 -7.49 3.04
C PRO A 274 14.40 -6.57 2.08
N ARG A 275 13.06 -6.61 2.18
CA ARG A 275 12.17 -5.76 1.37
C ARG A 275 11.17 -5.04 2.26
N TRP A 276 10.75 -3.85 1.84
CA TRP A 276 9.65 -3.14 2.48
C TRP A 276 8.32 -3.89 2.26
N HIS A 277 7.53 -4.02 3.32
CA HIS A 277 6.13 -4.43 3.20
C HIS A 277 5.29 -3.25 2.70
N ASN A 278 4.40 -3.51 1.75
CA ASN A 278 3.44 -2.52 1.27
C ASN A 278 2.05 -3.13 1.07
N ALA A 279 1.01 -2.49 1.64
CA ALA A 279 -0.37 -2.98 1.59
C ALA A 279 -0.92 -3.17 0.16
N LEU A 280 -0.41 -2.44 -0.83
CA LEU A 280 -0.86 -2.56 -2.23
C LEU A 280 -0.22 -3.75 -2.96
N THR A 281 1.06 -3.99 -2.73
CA THR A 281 1.86 -4.96 -3.51
C THR A 281 2.12 -6.26 -2.76
N THR A 282 2.18 -6.21 -1.43
CA THR A 282 2.42 -7.36 -0.55
C THR A 282 1.30 -7.55 0.48
N GLY A 283 0.20 -6.81 0.34
CA GLY A 283 -0.99 -7.04 1.14
C GLY A 283 -1.55 -8.45 0.93
N TRP A 284 -2.32 -8.92 1.90
CA TRP A 284 -2.91 -10.27 1.97
C TRP A 284 -3.72 -10.68 0.72
N HIS A 285 -4.36 -9.73 0.02
CA HIS A 285 -5.03 -10.00 -1.26
C HIS A 285 -4.08 -10.26 -2.43
N THR A 286 -2.92 -9.59 -2.44
CA THR A 286 -1.99 -9.56 -3.56
C THR A 286 -0.99 -10.71 -3.45
N SER A 287 -0.43 -10.94 -2.25
CA SER A 287 0.61 -11.95 -2.02
C SER A 287 0.17 -13.39 -2.30
N LEU A 288 -1.11 -13.72 -2.08
CA LEU A 288 -1.70 -15.02 -2.47
C LEU A 288 -1.74 -15.23 -4.00
N ARG A 289 -1.81 -14.15 -4.79
CA ARG A 289 -1.92 -14.20 -6.26
C ARG A 289 -0.59 -13.96 -6.98
N THR A 290 0.32 -13.16 -6.43
CA THR A 290 1.49 -12.63 -7.15
C THR A 290 2.79 -13.41 -6.96
N GLN A 291 2.78 -14.59 -6.33
CA GLN A 291 3.98 -15.47 -6.29
C GLN A 291 4.40 -15.98 -7.68
N ARG A 292 3.61 -15.72 -8.73
CA ARG A 292 3.89 -16.09 -10.11
C ARG A 292 5.02 -15.30 -10.81
N ASN A 293 5.51 -14.19 -10.25
CA ASN A 293 6.36 -13.25 -11.00
C ASN A 293 7.85 -13.26 -10.59
N GLY A 294 8.33 -14.27 -9.85
CA GLY A 294 9.74 -14.39 -9.47
C GLY A 294 10.63 -15.16 -10.46
N SER A 295 10.06 -15.79 -11.50
CA SER A 295 10.81 -16.56 -12.48
C SER A 295 10.78 -15.92 -13.87
N SER A 296 11.65 -14.95 -14.09
CA SER A 296 12.10 -14.52 -15.43
C SER A 296 13.48 -13.88 -15.34
#